data_AF-A0A952KBP5-F1
#
_entry.id   AF-A0A952KBP5-F1
#
_cell.length_a   1.000
_cell.length_b   1.000
_cell.length_c   1.000
_cell.angle_alpha   90.00
_cell.angle_beta   90.00
_cell.angle_gamma   90.00
#
_symmetry.space_group_name_H-M   'P 1'
#
loop_
_entity.id
_entity.type
_entity.pdbx_description
1 polymer ?
#
loop_
_entity_poly.entity_id
_entity_poly.type
_entity_poly.pdbx_seq_one_letter_code
_entity_poly.pdbx_strand_id
1 'polypeptide(L)'
;MLGALALAVFLQGCSVMKIAYNQAPELIYWHLDGHFDFTDAQTLQVKADLAKLQAWHRQTQLPAYIETLQKFRQQVTADMDAESACALYADVRGKLIAVTSRAEPATATLAGTLNADQLVNLERRFAKGNAEYREDFLDTTPKKRRDKRYKEAVKRAEMLYGSLDHKQLAVIGHRIDTSHFSAPVSYAEKLRRQQDALQTLRPLVAGQSTPEKTQAAIKDLFE
;
A
#
# COMPACT_ATOMS: atom_id res chain seq x y z
N MET A 1 8.46 -40.18 5.99
CA MET A 1 8.90 -38.77 6.02
C MET A 1 8.54 -37.97 4.75
N LEU A 2 8.59 -38.57 3.54
CA LEU A 2 8.15 -37.89 2.30
C LEU A 2 6.67 -37.46 2.30
N GLY A 3 5.76 -38.26 2.88
CA GLY A 3 4.33 -37.91 2.96
C GLY A 3 4.03 -36.71 3.87
N ALA A 4 4.84 -36.50 4.92
CA ALA A 4 4.71 -35.34 5.83
C ALA A 4 5.28 -34.06 5.20
N LEU A 5 6.35 -34.18 4.41
CA LEU A 5 6.90 -33.09 3.61
C LEU A 5 5.95 -32.65 2.49
N ALA A 6 5.29 -33.60 1.80
CA ALA A 6 4.28 -33.28 0.80
C ALA A 6 3.07 -32.56 1.42
N LEU A 7 2.59 -33.00 2.59
CA LEU A 7 1.50 -32.35 3.31
C LEU A 7 1.89 -30.94 3.80
N ALA A 8 3.13 -30.76 4.27
CA ALA A 8 3.67 -29.46 4.68
C ALA A 8 3.79 -28.44 3.54
N VAL A 9 3.93 -28.88 2.27
CA VAL A 9 3.96 -27.99 1.09
C VAL A 9 2.55 -27.49 0.74
N PHE A 10 1.51 -28.32 0.89
CA PHE A 10 0.12 -27.90 0.63
C PHE A 10 -0.45 -26.96 1.72
N LEU A 11 0.13 -26.93 2.92
CA LEU A 11 -0.22 -25.98 4.00
C LEU A 11 0.44 -24.60 3.86
N GLN A 12 1.36 -24.38 2.91
CA GLN A 12 2.08 -23.11 2.77
C GLN A 12 1.23 -21.97 2.19
N GLY A 13 0.17 -22.29 1.43
CA GLY A 13 -0.69 -21.28 0.80
C GLY A 13 -1.43 -20.39 1.82
N CYS A 14 -1.85 -20.96 2.94
CA CYS A 14 -2.47 -20.22 4.05
C CYS A 14 -1.46 -19.52 4.98
N SER A 15 -0.15 -19.78 4.80
CA SER A 15 0.91 -19.37 5.71
C SER A 15 1.57 -18.05 5.30
N VAL A 16 1.82 -17.83 4.00
CA VAL A 16 2.57 -16.63 3.54
C VAL A 16 1.83 -15.34 3.89
N MET A 17 0.51 -15.27 3.66
CA MET A 17 -0.26 -14.08 3.99
C MET A 17 -0.32 -13.83 5.51
N LYS A 18 -0.45 -14.90 6.30
CA LYS A 18 -0.42 -14.83 7.77
C LYS A 18 0.95 -14.37 8.27
N ILE A 19 2.04 -14.87 7.69
CA ILE A 19 3.41 -14.45 8.00
C ILE A 19 3.59 -12.97 7.62
N ALA A 20 3.27 -12.59 6.37
CA ALA A 20 3.41 -11.22 5.89
C ALA A 20 2.60 -10.23 6.75
N TYR A 21 1.36 -10.59 7.12
CA TYR A 21 0.56 -9.78 8.02
C TYR A 21 1.15 -9.68 9.43
N ASN A 22 1.65 -10.79 10.00
CA ASN A 22 2.29 -10.76 11.31
C ASN A 22 3.60 -9.97 11.32
N GLN A 23 4.29 -9.89 10.18
CA GLN A 23 5.52 -9.11 9.98
C GLN A 23 5.29 -7.72 9.40
N ALA A 24 4.02 -7.31 9.22
CA ALA A 24 3.68 -6.02 8.60
C ALA A 24 4.36 -4.82 9.29
N PRO A 25 4.45 -4.72 10.63
CA PRO A 25 5.16 -3.62 11.27
C PRO A 25 6.62 -3.50 10.83
N GLU A 26 7.33 -4.62 10.73
CA GLU A 26 8.74 -4.62 10.34
C GLU A 26 8.89 -4.26 8.85
N LEU A 27 8.04 -4.80 7.98
CA LEU A 27 8.06 -4.48 6.55
C LEU A 27 7.74 -3.00 6.27
N ILE A 28 6.77 -2.45 6.99
CA ILE A 28 6.42 -1.03 6.89
C ILE A 28 7.56 -0.17 7.43
N TYR A 29 8.17 -0.56 8.55
CA TYR A 29 9.36 0.10 9.08
C TYR A 29 10.48 0.18 8.04
N TRP A 30 10.88 -0.94 7.43
CA TRP A 30 11.94 -0.95 6.41
C TRP A 30 11.61 -0.09 5.19
N HIS A 31 10.34 -0.04 4.81
CA HIS A 31 9.90 0.84 3.74
C HIS A 31 10.05 2.32 4.10
N LEU A 32 9.60 2.71 5.30
CA LEU A 32 9.66 4.08 5.78
C LEU A 32 11.12 4.52 6.04
N ASP A 33 11.90 3.66 6.68
CA ASP A 33 13.33 3.89 6.95
C ASP A 33 14.11 4.08 5.64
N GLY A 34 13.80 3.30 4.60
CA GLY A 34 14.35 3.52 3.28
C GLY A 34 14.13 4.95 2.77
N HIS A 35 12.99 5.57 3.08
CA HIS A 35 12.66 6.93 2.65
C HIS A 35 13.24 8.03 3.54
N PHE A 36 13.27 7.82 4.85
CA PHE A 36 13.59 8.86 5.82
C PHE A 36 14.96 8.71 6.47
N ASP A 37 15.58 7.52 6.43
CA ASP A 37 16.83 7.21 7.13
C ASP A 37 16.72 7.58 8.62
N PHE A 38 15.98 6.75 9.38
CA PHE A 38 15.59 7.11 10.74
C PHE A 38 16.78 7.09 11.69
N THR A 39 16.82 8.09 12.58
CA THR A 39 17.72 8.06 13.74
C THR A 39 17.35 6.92 14.70
N ASP A 40 18.23 6.56 15.63
CA ASP A 40 17.95 5.53 16.64
C ASP A 40 16.67 5.84 17.45
N ALA A 41 16.48 7.11 17.83
CA ALA A 41 15.30 7.55 18.56
C ALA A 41 14.01 7.40 17.74
N GLN A 42 14.03 7.83 16.47
CA GLN A 42 12.90 7.67 15.56
C GLN A 42 12.62 6.20 15.27
N THR A 43 13.65 5.37 15.12
CA THR A 43 13.51 3.92 14.92
C THR A 43 12.74 3.26 16.05
N LEU A 44 13.11 3.55 17.31
CA LEU A 44 12.40 3.03 18.48
C LEU A 44 10.93 3.49 18.51
N GLN A 45 10.69 4.76 18.23
CA GLN A 45 9.34 5.34 18.19
C GLN A 45 8.48 4.68 17.09
N VAL A 46 8.95 4.69 15.85
CA VAL A 46 8.21 4.18 14.68
C VAL A 46 7.86 2.71 14.84
N LYS A 47 8.81 1.88 15.31
CA LYS A 47 8.54 0.46 15.56
C LYS A 47 7.46 0.26 16.62
N ALA A 48 7.50 1.04 17.71
CA ALA A 48 6.49 0.95 18.76
C ALA A 48 5.10 1.37 18.26
N ASP A 49 5.03 2.44 17.47
CA ASP A 49 3.77 2.97 16.96
C ASP A 49 3.16 2.07 15.87
N LEU A 50 3.98 1.46 15.00
CA LEU A 50 3.54 0.44 14.05
C LEU A 50 3.01 -0.81 14.76
N ALA A 51 3.64 -1.23 15.86
CA ALA A 51 3.15 -2.36 16.66
C ALA A 51 1.78 -2.05 17.30
N LYS A 52 1.59 -0.84 17.85
CA LYS A 52 0.29 -0.38 18.38
C LYS A 52 -0.78 -0.31 17.28
N LEU A 53 -0.43 0.24 16.11
CA LEU A 53 -1.35 0.33 14.97
C LEU A 53 -1.77 -1.06 14.50
N GLN A 54 -0.82 -2.00 14.39
CA GLN A 54 -1.09 -3.38 14.00
C GLN A 54 -1.98 -4.12 15.03
N ALA A 55 -1.75 -3.90 16.32
CA ALA A 55 -2.59 -4.47 17.38
C ALA A 55 -4.03 -3.94 17.29
N TRP A 56 -4.20 -2.62 17.15
CA TRP A 56 -5.51 -2.00 16.94
C TRP A 56 -6.19 -2.49 15.65
N HIS A 57 -5.45 -2.55 14.54
CA HIS A 57 -5.96 -3.01 13.26
C HIS A 57 -6.45 -4.46 13.36
N ARG A 58 -5.69 -5.33 14.03
CA ARG A 58 -6.09 -6.73 14.28
C ARG A 58 -7.35 -6.85 15.12
N GLN A 59 -7.53 -5.99 16.13
CA GLN A 59 -8.66 -6.07 17.05
C GLN A 59 -9.94 -5.42 16.48
N THR A 60 -9.81 -4.46 15.57
CA THR A 60 -10.95 -3.64 15.10
C THR A 60 -11.20 -3.78 13.60
N GLN A 61 -10.19 -3.50 12.77
CA GLN A 61 -10.35 -3.45 11.33
C GLN A 61 -10.42 -4.83 10.71
N LEU A 62 -9.59 -5.78 11.14
CA LEU A 62 -9.59 -7.13 10.57
C LEU A 62 -10.95 -7.85 10.74
N PRO A 63 -11.63 -7.81 11.91
CA PRO A 63 -13.01 -8.30 12.03
C PRO A 63 -13.99 -7.57 11.11
N ALA A 64 -13.88 -6.25 10.99
CA ALA A 64 -14.75 -5.47 10.10
C ALA A 64 -14.54 -5.84 8.63
N TYR A 65 -13.30 -6.18 8.23
CA TYR A 65 -12.99 -6.61 6.86
C TYR A 65 -13.59 -7.98 6.59
N ILE A 66 -13.56 -8.89 7.57
CA ILE A 66 -14.22 -10.20 7.50
C ILE A 66 -15.73 -10.03 7.28
N GLU A 67 -16.38 -9.13 8.01
CA GLU A 67 -17.81 -8.84 7.84
C GLU A 67 -18.12 -8.35 6.42
N THR A 68 -17.36 -7.38 5.89
CA THR A 68 -17.51 -6.89 4.51
C THR A 68 -17.34 -8.01 3.49
N LEU A 69 -16.31 -8.86 3.65
CA LEU A 69 -16.05 -9.98 2.74
C LEU A 69 -17.17 -11.04 2.80
N GLN A 70 -17.74 -11.29 3.98
CA GLN A 70 -18.88 -12.21 4.14
C GLN A 70 -20.13 -11.68 3.44
N LYS A 71 -20.43 -10.38 3.58
CA LYS A 71 -21.52 -9.73 2.85
C LYS A 71 -21.30 -9.79 1.34
N PHE A 72 -20.10 -9.45 0.88
CA PHE A 72 -19.78 -9.47 -0.54
C PHE A 72 -19.87 -10.88 -1.14
N ARG A 73 -19.45 -11.92 -0.40
CA ARG A 73 -19.60 -13.32 -0.82
C ARG A 73 -21.04 -13.72 -1.11
N GLN A 74 -22.02 -13.15 -0.40
CA GLN A 74 -23.44 -13.43 -0.64
C GLN A 74 -23.98 -12.69 -1.88
N GLN A 75 -23.35 -11.59 -2.26
CA GLN A 75 -23.76 -10.73 -3.37
C GLN A 75 -23.10 -11.13 -4.70
N VAL A 76 -21.89 -11.68 -4.67
CA VAL A 76 -21.08 -11.99 -5.87
C VAL A 76 -21.68 -13.08 -6.77
N THR A 77 -22.71 -13.81 -6.31
CA THR A 77 -23.43 -14.80 -7.11
C THR A 77 -24.52 -14.19 -7.99
N ALA A 78 -24.84 -12.91 -7.80
CA ALA A 78 -25.78 -12.15 -8.62
C ALA A 78 -25.04 -11.02 -9.36
N ASP A 79 -25.65 -10.49 -10.43
CA ASP A 79 -25.13 -9.30 -11.09
C ASP A 79 -25.15 -8.12 -10.12
N MET A 80 -23.99 -7.48 -9.95
CA MET A 80 -23.86 -6.33 -9.06
C MET A 80 -24.34 -5.06 -9.77
N ASP A 81 -25.39 -4.43 -9.24
CA ASP A 81 -25.83 -3.12 -9.71
C ASP A 81 -24.92 -1.98 -9.22
N ALA A 82 -25.12 -0.79 -9.80
CA ALA A 82 -24.30 0.38 -9.50
C ALA A 82 -24.44 0.85 -8.04
N GLU A 83 -25.63 0.73 -7.44
CA GLU A 83 -25.89 1.13 -6.06
C GLU A 83 -25.12 0.24 -5.08
N SER A 84 -25.21 -1.08 -5.27
CA SER A 84 -24.49 -2.08 -4.47
C SER A 84 -22.98 -1.90 -4.61
N ALA A 85 -22.48 -1.64 -5.82
CA ALA A 85 -21.06 -1.37 -6.06
C ALA A 85 -20.58 -0.11 -5.33
N CYS A 86 -21.36 0.98 -5.37
CA CYS A 86 -21.06 2.23 -4.66
C CYS A 86 -21.09 2.05 -3.14
N ALA A 87 -22.07 1.31 -2.61
CA ALA A 87 -22.17 1.02 -1.19
C ALA A 87 -20.96 0.20 -0.69
N LEU A 88 -20.58 -0.85 -1.44
CA LEU A 88 -19.38 -1.63 -1.13
C LEU A 88 -18.11 -0.77 -1.18
N TYR A 89 -17.99 0.09 -2.19
CA TYR A 89 -16.87 1.01 -2.30
C TYR A 89 -16.79 1.97 -1.11
N ALA A 90 -17.91 2.58 -0.72
CA ALA A 90 -17.96 3.49 0.42
C ALA A 90 -17.58 2.79 1.74
N ASP A 91 -18.06 1.57 1.95
CA ASP A 91 -17.73 0.75 3.12
C ASP A 91 -16.23 0.44 3.20
N VAL A 92 -15.63 -0.03 2.10
CA VAL A 92 -14.19 -0.31 2.01
C VAL A 92 -13.37 0.97 2.16
N ARG A 93 -13.80 2.08 1.56
CA ARG A 93 -13.12 3.38 1.66
C ARG A 93 -13.11 3.88 3.11
N GLY A 94 -14.25 3.82 3.81
CA GLY A 94 -14.33 4.25 5.21
C GLY A 94 -13.39 3.47 6.12
N LYS A 95 -13.27 2.17 5.88
CA LYS A 95 -12.32 1.27 6.55
C LYS A 95 -10.85 1.61 6.29
N LEU A 96 -10.51 2.03 5.07
CA LEU A 96 -9.16 2.52 4.75
C LEU A 96 -8.86 3.86 5.44
N ILE A 97 -9.81 4.78 5.43
CA ILE A 97 -9.70 6.09 6.12
C ILE A 97 -9.51 5.89 7.63
N ALA A 98 -10.20 4.93 8.25
CA ALA A 98 -10.03 4.64 9.67
C ALA A 98 -8.58 4.30 10.05
N VAL A 99 -7.84 3.62 9.15
CA VAL A 99 -6.42 3.29 9.38
C VAL A 99 -5.55 4.55 9.31
N THR A 100 -5.75 5.41 8.31
CA THR A 100 -4.98 6.65 8.18
C THR A 100 -5.27 7.60 9.35
N SER A 101 -6.54 7.76 9.74
CA SER A 101 -6.91 8.56 10.92
C SER A 101 -6.31 8.03 12.21
N ARG A 102 -6.16 6.70 12.36
CA ARG A 102 -5.52 6.11 13.53
C ARG A 102 -4.01 6.33 13.54
N ALA A 103 -3.37 6.35 12.38
CA ALA A 103 -1.93 6.55 12.24
C ALA A 103 -1.51 8.04 12.28
N GLU A 104 -2.45 8.95 12.04
CA GLU A 104 -2.20 10.39 11.92
C GLU A 104 -1.40 10.97 13.10
N PRO A 105 -1.79 10.79 14.38
CA PRO A 105 -1.07 11.44 15.48
C PRO A 105 0.40 10.98 15.61
N ALA A 106 0.66 9.68 15.37
CA ALA A 106 2.01 9.14 15.37
C ALA A 106 2.83 9.69 14.19
N THR A 107 2.19 9.85 13.03
CA THR A 107 2.82 10.45 11.84
C THR A 107 3.14 11.92 12.07
N ALA A 108 2.25 12.69 12.69
CA ALA A 108 2.48 14.09 13.03
C ALA A 108 3.62 14.27 14.03
N THR A 109 3.68 13.40 15.04
CA THR A 109 4.79 13.39 16.01
C THR A 109 6.11 13.11 15.31
N LEU A 110 6.16 12.07 14.46
CA LEU A 110 7.36 11.76 13.68
C LEU A 110 7.77 12.91 12.76
N ALA A 111 6.82 13.50 12.04
CA ALA A 111 7.07 14.60 11.10
C ALA A 111 7.70 15.82 11.80
N GLY A 112 7.30 16.11 13.04
CA GLY A 112 7.89 17.17 13.86
C GLY A 112 9.33 16.91 14.32
N THR A 113 9.85 15.69 14.15
CA THR A 113 11.24 15.33 14.48
C THR A 113 12.14 15.23 13.25
N LEU A 114 11.58 15.40 12.05
CA LEU A 114 12.35 15.27 10.82
C LEU A 114 13.35 16.42 10.66
N ASN A 115 14.50 16.11 10.08
CA ASN A 115 15.53 17.09 9.78
C ASN A 115 15.77 17.25 8.26
N ALA A 116 16.64 18.20 7.90
CA ALA A 116 16.91 18.54 6.50
C ALA A 116 17.52 17.38 5.69
N ASP A 117 18.41 16.59 6.29
CA ASP A 117 19.06 15.47 5.61
C ASP A 117 18.04 14.36 5.28
N GLN A 118 17.06 14.14 6.16
CA GLN A 118 15.98 13.18 5.93
C GLN A 118 15.07 13.61 4.77
N LEU A 119 14.85 14.91 4.60
CA LEU A 119 14.11 15.43 3.44
C LEU A 119 14.91 15.25 2.14
N VAL A 120 16.22 15.47 2.17
CA VAL A 120 17.10 15.20 1.02
C VAL A 120 17.09 13.71 0.65
N ASN A 121 17.09 12.81 1.65
CA ASN A 121 16.98 11.38 1.40
C ASN A 121 15.61 11.01 0.79
N LEU A 122 14.52 11.59 1.28
CA LEU A 122 13.18 11.42 0.72
C LEU A 122 13.13 11.82 -0.77
N GLU A 123 13.65 13.00 -1.10
CA GLU A 123 13.73 13.50 -2.48
C GLU A 123 14.55 12.55 -3.38
N ARG A 124 15.69 12.04 -2.88
CA ARG A 124 16.51 11.06 -3.59
C ARG A 124 15.75 9.76 -3.86
N ARG A 125 14.99 9.27 -2.88
CA ARG A 125 14.18 8.05 -3.00
C ARG A 125 13.03 8.23 -3.98
N PHE A 126 12.39 9.39 -3.97
CA PHE A 126 11.40 9.77 -4.98
C PHE A 126 12.02 9.79 -6.38
N ALA A 127 13.17 10.44 -6.57
CA ALA A 127 13.85 10.50 -7.85
C ALA A 127 14.19 9.10 -8.39
N LYS A 128 14.73 8.22 -7.54
CA LYS A 128 15.02 6.82 -7.89
C LYS A 128 13.75 6.09 -8.34
N GLY A 129 12.70 6.11 -7.51
CA GLY A 129 11.43 5.44 -7.84
C GLY A 129 10.73 6.06 -9.06
N ASN A 130 10.98 7.32 -9.37
CA ASN A 130 10.48 7.96 -10.59
C ASN A 130 11.22 7.45 -11.82
N ALA A 131 12.56 7.37 -11.77
CA ALA A 131 13.36 6.79 -12.85
C ALA A 131 12.96 5.32 -13.13
N GLU A 132 12.81 4.50 -12.10
CA GLU A 132 12.35 3.11 -12.23
C GLU A 132 10.96 3.02 -12.88
N TYR A 133 10.01 3.86 -12.45
CA TYR A 133 8.67 3.88 -13.05
C TYR A 133 8.73 4.28 -14.54
N ARG A 134 9.57 5.27 -14.87
CA ARG A 134 9.75 5.70 -16.26
C ARG A 134 10.27 4.56 -17.12
N GLU A 135 11.35 3.91 -16.71
CA GLU A 135 11.92 2.75 -17.40
C GLU A 135 10.88 1.64 -17.61
N ASP A 136 10.09 1.36 -16.58
CA ASP A 136 9.14 0.26 -16.58
C ASP A 136 7.87 0.51 -17.39
N PHE A 137 7.45 1.76 -17.53
CA PHE A 137 6.12 2.09 -18.05
C PHE A 137 6.08 3.20 -19.10
N LEU A 138 6.96 4.20 -19.05
CA LEU A 138 6.91 5.36 -19.97
C LEU A 138 7.92 5.23 -21.10
N ASP A 139 9.17 4.95 -20.76
CA ASP A 139 10.32 4.93 -21.66
C ASP A 139 10.56 3.48 -22.16
N THR A 140 9.47 2.78 -22.49
CA THR A 140 9.48 1.39 -22.93
C THR A 140 8.44 1.12 -24.01
N THR A 141 8.64 0.04 -24.76
CA THR A 141 7.71 -0.36 -25.83
C THR A 141 6.34 -0.75 -25.26
N PRO A 142 5.24 -0.53 -26.01
CA PRO A 142 3.90 -0.97 -25.59
C PRO A 142 3.84 -2.47 -25.23
N LYS A 143 4.56 -3.32 -25.97
CA LYS A 143 4.64 -4.76 -25.69
C LYS A 143 5.30 -5.05 -24.35
N LYS A 144 6.50 -4.50 -24.07
CA LYS A 144 7.19 -4.70 -22.79
C LYS A 144 6.35 -4.23 -21.59
N ARG A 145 5.69 -3.07 -21.71
CA ARG A 145 4.77 -2.56 -20.69
C ARG A 145 3.60 -3.52 -20.47
N ARG A 146 2.96 -4.01 -21.54
CA ARG A 146 1.86 -4.99 -21.44
C ARG A 146 2.33 -6.26 -20.75
N ASP A 147 3.48 -6.81 -21.16
CA ASP A 147 4.03 -8.04 -20.61
C ASP A 147 4.35 -7.90 -19.11
N LYS A 148 4.90 -6.76 -18.69
CA LYS A 148 5.13 -6.44 -17.27
C LYS A 148 3.81 -6.41 -16.49
N ARG A 149 2.80 -5.68 -17.00
CA ARG A 149 1.47 -5.60 -16.38
C ARG A 149 0.80 -6.98 -16.27
N TYR A 150 0.90 -7.79 -17.31
CA TYR A 150 0.38 -9.15 -17.34
C TYR A 150 1.07 -10.04 -16.30
N LYS A 151 2.42 -10.05 -16.27
CA LYS A 151 3.20 -10.82 -15.31
C LYS A 151 2.86 -10.46 -13.86
N GLU A 152 2.74 -9.17 -13.55
CA GLU A 152 2.35 -8.71 -12.20
C GLU A 152 0.92 -9.10 -11.84
N ALA A 153 -0.02 -9.03 -12.80
CA ALA A 153 -1.40 -9.46 -12.58
C ALA A 153 -1.51 -10.97 -12.33
N VAL A 154 -0.80 -11.79 -13.12
CA VAL A 154 -0.72 -13.25 -12.93
C VAL A 154 -0.13 -13.58 -11.56
N LYS A 155 1.03 -13.00 -11.22
CA LYS A 155 1.68 -13.20 -9.92
C LYS A 155 0.73 -12.90 -8.76
N ARG A 156 -0.03 -11.80 -8.82
CA ARG A 156 -1.00 -11.42 -7.79
C ARG A 156 -2.17 -12.39 -7.69
N ALA A 157 -2.68 -12.83 -8.84
CA ALA A 157 -3.75 -13.82 -8.88
C ALA A 157 -3.29 -15.17 -8.33
N GLU A 158 -2.08 -15.63 -8.66
CA GLU A 158 -1.52 -16.89 -8.18
C GLU A 158 -1.25 -16.88 -6.66
N MET A 159 -0.91 -15.74 -6.08
CA MET A 159 -0.80 -15.60 -4.62
C MET A 159 -2.12 -15.88 -3.89
N LEU A 160 -3.27 -15.69 -4.55
CA LEU A 160 -4.60 -15.88 -3.96
C LEU A 160 -5.24 -17.22 -4.36
N TYR A 161 -5.17 -17.57 -5.65
CA TYR A 161 -5.90 -18.70 -6.22
C TYR A 161 -5.02 -19.94 -6.44
N GLY A 162 -3.70 -19.83 -6.26
CA GLY A 162 -2.76 -20.87 -6.68
C GLY A 162 -2.53 -20.86 -8.20
N SER A 163 -1.98 -21.96 -8.73
CA SER A 163 -1.64 -22.05 -10.16
C SER A 163 -2.87 -21.87 -11.05
N LEU A 164 -2.71 -21.09 -12.13
CA LEU A 164 -3.79 -20.75 -13.06
C LEU A 164 -3.72 -21.56 -14.35
N ASP A 165 -4.86 -21.98 -14.87
CA ASP A 165 -4.95 -22.67 -16.16
C ASP A 165 -4.92 -21.69 -17.35
N HIS A 166 -4.82 -22.25 -18.57
CA HIS A 166 -4.77 -21.44 -19.80
C HIS A 166 -5.99 -20.53 -20.00
N LYS A 167 -7.19 -20.94 -19.56
CA LYS A 167 -8.40 -20.13 -19.72
C LYS A 167 -8.37 -18.95 -18.75
N GLN A 168 -7.97 -19.17 -17.50
CA GLN A 168 -7.81 -18.13 -16.49
C GLN A 168 -6.72 -17.12 -16.88
N LEU A 169 -5.59 -17.61 -17.39
CA LEU A 169 -4.52 -16.77 -17.93
C LEU A 169 -4.97 -15.92 -19.12
N ALA A 170 -5.84 -16.45 -20.00
CA ALA A 170 -6.42 -15.69 -21.10
C ALA A 170 -7.37 -14.58 -20.62
N VAL A 171 -8.17 -14.82 -19.57
CA VAL A 171 -9.03 -13.79 -18.96
C VAL A 171 -8.18 -12.63 -18.42
N ILE A 172 -7.09 -12.92 -17.71
CA ILE A 172 -6.16 -11.88 -17.22
C ILE A 172 -5.57 -11.10 -18.40
N GLY A 173 -5.12 -11.79 -19.45
CA GLY A 173 -4.55 -11.18 -20.65
C GLY A 173 -5.54 -10.20 -21.30
N HIS A 174 -6.76 -10.66 -21.54
CA HIS A 174 -7.83 -9.83 -22.12
C HIS A 174 -8.14 -8.60 -21.25
N ARG A 175 -8.15 -8.75 -19.92
CA ARG A 175 -8.37 -7.63 -19.00
C ARG A 175 -7.23 -6.60 -19.03
N ILE A 176 -5.99 -7.04 -19.22
CA ILE A 176 -4.85 -6.11 -19.39
C ILE A 176 -4.98 -5.29 -20.68
N ASP A 177 -5.48 -5.93 -21.75
CA ASP A 177 -5.64 -5.31 -23.07
C ASP A 177 -6.79 -4.31 -23.13
N THR A 178 -7.88 -4.56 -22.42
CA THR A 178 -9.07 -3.70 -22.38
C THR A 178 -9.09 -2.70 -21.23
N SER A 179 -8.07 -2.73 -20.35
CA SER A 179 -7.98 -1.86 -19.18
C SER A 179 -7.76 -0.38 -19.55
N HIS A 180 -8.50 0.52 -18.91
CA HIS A 180 -8.33 1.98 -18.99
C HIS A 180 -7.08 2.53 -18.27
N PHE A 181 -6.16 1.68 -17.81
CA PHE A 181 -4.95 2.11 -17.14
C PHE A 181 -4.09 2.99 -18.06
N SER A 182 -3.74 4.18 -17.59
CA SER A 182 -2.86 5.12 -18.28
C SER A 182 -1.60 5.37 -17.45
N ALA A 183 -0.46 4.85 -17.92
CA ALA A 183 0.81 5.04 -17.24
C ALA A 183 1.22 6.52 -17.07
N PRO A 184 1.02 7.41 -18.06
CA PRO A 184 1.28 8.84 -17.89
C PRO A 184 0.41 9.48 -16.80
N VAL A 185 -0.89 9.15 -16.73
CA VAL A 185 -1.80 9.71 -15.71
C VAL A 185 -1.39 9.24 -14.31
N SER A 186 -1.11 7.94 -14.15
CA SER A 186 -0.61 7.40 -12.88
C SER A 186 0.73 8.02 -12.46
N TYR A 187 1.61 8.34 -13.42
CA TYR A 187 2.87 9.04 -13.14
C TYR A 187 2.66 10.49 -12.72
N ALA A 188 1.75 11.21 -13.39
CA ALA A 188 1.42 12.59 -13.03
C ALA A 188 0.86 12.67 -11.60
N GLU A 189 -0.05 11.76 -11.23
CA GLU A 189 -0.58 11.69 -9.86
C GLU A 189 0.50 11.34 -8.83
N LYS A 190 1.44 10.44 -9.19
CA LYS A 190 2.60 10.13 -8.33
C LYS A 190 3.45 11.37 -8.08
N LEU A 191 3.78 12.14 -9.12
CA LEU A 191 4.57 13.37 -8.99
C LEU A 191 3.83 14.42 -8.15
N ARG A 192 2.51 14.58 -8.37
CA ARG A 192 1.67 15.49 -7.60
C ARG A 192 1.73 15.17 -6.10
N ARG A 193 1.53 13.90 -5.71
CA ARG A 193 1.61 13.47 -4.30
C ARG A 193 3.00 13.64 -3.68
N GLN A 194 4.06 13.42 -4.46
CA GLN A 194 5.43 13.67 -3.99
C GLN A 194 5.64 15.17 -3.74
N GLN A 195 5.14 16.03 -4.63
CA GLN A 195 5.22 17.47 -4.46
C GLN A 195 4.42 17.94 -3.24
N ASP A 196 3.21 17.45 -3.04
CA ASP A 196 2.39 17.75 -1.86
C ASP A 196 3.15 17.37 -0.57
N ALA A 197 3.71 16.16 -0.52
CA ALA A 197 4.49 15.70 0.64
C ALA A 197 5.69 16.63 0.93
N LEU A 198 6.46 17.02 -0.09
CA LEU A 198 7.61 17.91 0.09
C LEU A 198 7.18 19.32 0.50
N GLN A 199 6.10 19.86 -0.07
CA GLN A 199 5.55 21.16 0.31
C GLN A 199 5.05 21.17 1.76
N THR A 200 4.42 20.07 2.20
CA THR A 200 3.98 19.90 3.58
C THR A 200 5.14 19.77 4.56
N LEU A 201 6.18 18.97 4.24
CA LEU A 201 7.26 18.67 5.18
C LEU A 201 8.31 19.79 5.31
N ARG A 202 8.56 20.58 4.25
CA ARG A 202 9.61 21.62 4.23
C ARG A 202 9.46 22.66 5.37
N PRO A 203 8.29 23.27 5.62
CA PRO A 203 8.13 24.22 6.72
C PRO A 203 8.30 23.57 8.10
N LEU A 204 7.91 22.29 8.25
CA LEU A 204 8.04 21.54 9.51
C LEU A 204 9.52 21.37 9.87
N VAL A 205 10.31 20.90 8.90
CA VAL A 205 11.75 20.67 9.05
C VAL A 205 12.51 21.98 9.27
N ALA A 206 12.04 23.09 8.70
CA ALA A 206 12.63 24.41 8.92
C ALA A 206 12.31 25.02 10.30
N GLY A 207 11.59 24.32 11.18
CA GLY A 207 11.18 24.81 12.50
C GLY A 207 10.12 25.92 12.45
N GLN A 208 9.40 26.04 11.34
CA GLN A 208 8.44 27.14 11.11
C GLN A 208 7.00 26.80 11.53
N SER A 209 6.78 25.62 12.13
CA SER A 209 5.46 25.09 12.47
C SER A 209 5.33 24.73 13.94
N THR A 210 4.19 25.06 14.55
CA THR A 210 3.81 24.59 15.89
C THR A 210 3.30 23.14 15.81
N PRO A 211 3.26 22.39 16.93
CA PRO A 211 2.70 21.05 16.95
C PRO A 211 1.28 20.95 16.35
N GLU A 212 0.43 21.93 16.61
CA GLU A 212 -0.95 21.98 16.09
C GLU A 212 -0.97 22.17 14.57
N LYS A 213 -0.08 23.03 14.04
CA LYS A 213 0.08 23.23 12.59
C LYS A 213 0.66 22.00 11.91
N THR A 214 1.62 21.32 12.56
CA THR A 214 2.16 20.05 12.10
C THR A 214 1.06 19.00 12.00
N GLN A 215 0.23 18.88 13.03
CA GLN A 215 -0.88 17.93 13.04
C GLN A 215 -1.90 18.21 11.93
N ALA A 216 -2.31 19.47 11.77
CA ALA A 216 -3.21 19.87 10.70
C ALA A 216 -2.62 19.57 9.31
N ALA A 217 -1.36 19.93 9.06
CA ALA A 217 -0.72 19.72 7.77
C ALA A 217 -0.53 18.23 7.42
N ILE A 218 -0.28 17.38 8.42
CA ILE A 218 -0.17 15.92 8.22
C ILE A 218 -1.54 15.28 8.01
N LYS A 219 -2.57 15.77 8.70
CA LYS A 219 -3.95 15.35 8.44
C LYS A 219 -4.36 15.66 7.00
N ASP A 220 -4.10 16.88 6.51
CA ASP A 220 -4.44 17.29 5.14
C ASP A 220 -3.70 16.44 4.08
N LEU A 221 -2.52 15.91 4.39
CA LEU A 221 -1.78 15.01 3.49
C LEU A 221 -2.45 13.64 3.31
N PHE A 222 -3.30 13.22 4.26
CA PHE A 222 -4.02 11.95 4.23
C PHE A 222 -5.42 12.04 3.61
N GLU A 223 -5.96 13.23 3.39
CA GLU A 223 -7.30 13.49 2.81
C GLU A 223 -7.26 13.63 1.27
#